data_AF-A0A101GLX3-F1
#
_entry.id   AF-A0A101GLX3-F1
#
_cell.length_a   1.000
_cell.length_b   1.000
_cell.length_c   1.000
_cell.angle_alpha   90.00
_cell.angle_beta   90.00
_cell.angle_gamma   90.00
#
_symmetry.space_group_name_H-M   'P 1'
#
loop_
_entity.id
_entity.type
_entity.pdbx_description
1 polymer ?
#
loop_
_entity_poly.entity_id
_entity_poly.type
_entity_poly.pdbx_seq_one_letter_code
_entity_poly.pdbx_strand_id
1 'polypeptide(L)'
;MVVHDLTERRRLEEARRTFMADAGHELQTPLTSIRAAAELLLEDRGTDPEKTRDLAEKIIMQQERMTALVDDLLLLSRLESDIAPEPGTPSSTPGNVSKDPREG
;
A
#
# COMPACT_ATOMS: atom_id res chain seq x y z
N MET A 1 24.10 7.62 -20.92
CA MET A 1 22.79 6.99 -20.59
C MET A 1 22.54 6.80 -19.09
N VAL A 2 23.43 7.27 -18.18
CA VAL A 2 23.30 7.07 -16.72
C VAL A 2 22.46 8.16 -16.02
N VAL A 3 22.43 9.37 -16.58
CA VAL A 3 21.70 10.51 -16.00
C VAL A 3 20.18 10.32 -16.07
N HIS A 4 19.68 9.62 -17.08
CA HIS A 4 18.25 9.34 -17.26
C HIS A 4 17.72 8.39 -16.17
N ASP A 5 18.47 7.32 -15.86
CA ASP A 5 18.10 6.34 -14.82
C ASP A 5 18.04 6.98 -13.41
N LEU A 6 19.00 7.85 -13.08
CA LEU A 6 19.00 8.62 -11.83
C LEU A 6 17.82 9.61 -11.73
N THR A 7 17.38 10.15 -12.87
CA THR A 7 16.27 11.10 -12.93
C THR A 7 14.94 10.38 -12.73
N GLU A 8 14.74 9.23 -13.37
CA GLU A 8 13.52 8.42 -13.23
C GLU A 8 13.38 7.84 -11.81
N ARG A 9 14.47 7.34 -11.21
CA ARG A 9 14.45 6.87 -9.81
C ARG A 9 14.03 7.96 -8.83
N ARG A 10 14.58 9.17 -8.96
CA ARG A 10 14.21 10.30 -8.09
C ARG A 10 12.74 10.70 -8.24
N ARG A 11 12.22 10.72 -9.47
CA ARG A 11 10.80 11.00 -9.72
C ARG A 11 9.88 9.98 -9.07
N LEU A 12 10.23 8.69 -9.14
CA LEU A 12 9.48 7.62 -8.47
C LEU A 12 9.52 7.78 -6.94
N GLU A 13 10.68 8.11 -6.37
CA GLU A 13 10.81 8.36 -4.92
C GLU A 13 9.99 9.57 -4.45
N GLU A 14 9.95 10.65 -5.24
CA GLU A 14 9.14 11.84 -4.97
C GLU A 14 7.65 11.52 -5.06
N ALA A 15 7.21 10.82 -6.12
CA ALA A 15 5.83 10.40 -6.27
C ALA A 15 5.37 9.52 -5.09
N ARG A 16 6.22 8.62 -4.62
CA ARG A 16 5.95 7.78 -3.44
C ARG A 16 5.77 8.61 -2.18
N ARG A 17 6.65 9.59 -1.93
CA ARG A 17 6.55 10.45 -0.75
C ARG A 17 5.27 11.26 -0.75
N THR A 18 4.89 11.80 -1.90
CA THR A 18 3.63 12.54 -2.07
C THR A 18 2.44 11.62 -1.81
N PHE A 19 2.41 10.43 -2.41
CA PHE A 19 1.34 9.46 -2.18
C PHE A 19 1.20 9.06 -0.70
N MET A 20 2.31 8.80 0.00
CA MET A 20 2.27 8.50 1.44
C MET A 20 1.74 9.68 2.27
N ALA A 21 2.12 10.91 1.93
CA ALA A 21 1.63 12.10 2.61
C ALA A 21 0.12 12.30 2.38
N ASP A 22 -0.34 12.12 1.14
CA ASP A 22 -1.75 12.23 0.76
C ASP A 22 -2.59 11.16 1.47
N ALA A 23 -2.16 9.90 1.43
CA ALA A 23 -2.83 8.81 2.15
C ALA A 23 -2.90 9.07 3.67
N GLY A 24 -1.83 9.63 4.26
CA GLY A 24 -1.81 10.01 5.67
C GLY A 24 -2.86 11.07 6.01
N HIS A 25 -2.97 12.12 5.21
CA HIS A 25 -4.00 13.15 5.38
C HIS A 25 -5.41 12.61 5.14
N GLU A 26 -5.58 11.76 4.13
CA GLU A 26 -6.85 11.13 3.81
C GLU A 26 -7.30 10.18 4.93
N LEU A 27 -6.39 9.52 5.66
CA LEU A 27 -6.71 8.70 6.84
C LEU A 27 -7.06 9.52 8.09
N GLN A 28 -6.50 10.73 8.25
CA GLN A 28 -6.82 11.60 9.41
C GLN A 28 -8.29 12.03 9.43
N THR A 29 -8.88 12.24 8.26
CA THR A 29 -10.27 12.68 8.11
C THR A 29 -11.30 11.65 8.63
N PRO A 30 -11.31 10.38 8.17
CA PRO A 30 -12.23 9.37 8.68
C PRO A 30 -11.97 9.07 10.16
N LEU A 31 -10.72 9.08 10.65
CA LEU A 31 -10.42 8.94 12.08
C LEU A 31 -11.05 10.03 12.93
N THR A 32 -10.97 11.29 12.49
CA THR A 32 -11.61 12.42 13.17
C THR A 32 -13.12 12.27 13.18
N SER A 33 -13.70 11.82 12.06
CA SER A 33 -15.15 11.58 11.92
C SER A 33 -15.64 10.44 12.83
N ILE A 34 -14.89 9.34 12.92
CA ILE A 34 -15.18 8.20 13.82
C ILE A 34 -15.16 8.67 15.26
N ARG A 35 -14.12 9.39 15.66
CA ARG A 35 -13.98 9.90 17.02
C ARG A 35 -15.17 10.79 17.40
N ALA A 36 -15.52 11.75 16.55
CA ALA A 36 -16.66 12.64 16.80
C ALA A 36 -17.98 11.87 16.93
N ALA A 37 -18.22 10.88 16.06
CA ALA A 37 -19.42 10.05 16.14
C ALA A 37 -19.45 9.20 17.43
N ALA A 38 -18.31 8.65 17.85
CA ALA A 38 -18.19 7.90 19.09
C ALA A 38 -18.39 8.79 20.34
N GLU A 39 -17.87 10.01 20.34
CA GLU A 39 -18.11 11.00 21.41
C GLU A 39 -19.61 11.32 21.53
N LEU A 40 -20.29 11.54 20.40
CA LEU A 40 -21.75 11.77 20.39
C LEU A 40 -22.56 10.56 20.88
N LEU A 41 -22.12 9.33 20.58
CA LEU A 41 -22.75 8.12 21.09
C LEU A 41 -22.61 7.98 22.61
N LEU A 42 -21.47 8.39 23.17
CA LEU A 42 -21.25 8.38 24.63
C LEU A 42 -22.09 9.44 25.35
N GLU A 43 -22.39 10.56 24.68
CA GLU A 43 -23.27 11.61 25.19
C GLU A 43 -24.76 11.24 25.10
N ASP A 44 -25.15 10.39 24.15
CA ASP A 44 -26.52 9.92 23.99
C ASP A 44 -26.90 8.95 25.12
N ARG A 45 -27.76 9.40 26.03
CA ARG A 45 -28.24 8.61 27.19
C ARG A 45 -29.34 7.62 26.80
N GLY A 46 -29.28 7.07 25.59
CA GLY A 46 -30.32 6.21 25.01
C GLY A 46 -31.63 6.97 24.74
N THR A 47 -31.52 8.28 24.50
CA THR A 47 -32.68 9.16 24.34
C THR A 47 -33.23 9.16 22.91
N ASP A 48 -32.41 8.78 21.93
CA ASP A 48 -32.79 8.77 20.52
C ASP A 48 -32.16 7.57 19.79
N PRO A 49 -32.87 6.42 19.73
CA PRO A 49 -32.37 5.20 19.09
C PRO A 49 -32.06 5.35 17.59
N GLU A 50 -32.75 6.25 16.88
CA GLU A 50 -32.49 6.51 15.46
C GLU A 50 -31.15 7.22 15.30
N LYS A 51 -30.91 8.27 16.10
CA LYS A 51 -29.62 8.95 16.14
C LYS A 51 -28.48 8.02 16.55
N THR A 52 -28.68 7.14 17.54
CA THR A 52 -27.68 6.13 17.91
C THR A 52 -27.30 5.28 16.70
N ARG A 53 -28.30 4.82 15.95
CA ARG A 53 -28.09 3.99 14.75
C ARG A 53 -27.33 4.76 13.67
N ASP A 54 -27.72 5.99 13.37
CA ASP A 54 -27.07 6.82 12.35
C ASP A 54 -25.59 7.07 12.67
N LEU A 55 -25.27 7.32 13.94
CA LEU A 55 -23.88 7.51 14.38
C LEU A 55 -23.07 6.22 14.27
N ALA A 56 -23.65 5.07 14.60
CA ALA A 56 -23.00 3.77 14.43
C ALA A 56 -22.75 3.44 12.95
N GLU A 57 -23.73 3.66 12.08
CA GLU A 57 -23.59 3.49 10.62
C GLU A 57 -22.51 4.42 10.06
N LYS A 58 -22.44 5.67 10.54
CA LYS A 58 -21.38 6.60 10.18
C LYS A 58 -19.99 6.08 10.56
N ILE A 59 -19.82 5.49 11.75
CA ILE A 59 -18.54 4.89 12.16
C ILE A 59 -18.15 3.76 11.21
N ILE A 60 -19.08 2.85 10.89
CA ILE A 60 -18.82 1.71 9.98
C ILE A 60 -18.38 2.23 8.60
N MET A 61 -19.12 3.18 8.03
CA MET A 61 -18.78 3.75 6.72
C MET A 61 -17.36 4.37 6.71
N GLN A 62 -16.97 5.07 7.78
CA GLN A 62 -15.62 5.65 7.85
C GLN A 62 -14.54 4.58 8.04
N GLN A 63 -14.82 3.51 8.79
CA GLN A 63 -13.92 2.38 8.91
C GLN A 63 -13.71 1.69 7.57
N GLU A 64 -14.76 1.47 6.78
CA GLU A 64 -14.67 0.90 5.43
C GLU A 64 -13.80 1.75 4.50
N ARG A 65 -13.96 3.09 4.55
CA ARG A 65 -13.10 4.03 3.81
C ARG A 65 -11.63 3.89 4.20
N MET A 66 -11.34 3.76 5.49
CA MET A 66 -9.97 3.54 5.96
C MET A 66 -9.39 2.21 5.47
N THR A 67 -10.20 1.14 5.46
CA THR A 67 -9.77 -0.16 4.93
C THR A 67 -9.39 -0.07 3.47
N ALA A 68 -10.20 0.60 2.63
CA ALA A 68 -9.87 0.81 1.23
C ALA A 68 -8.54 1.56 1.04
N LEU A 69 -8.30 2.63 1.80
CA LEU A 69 -7.02 3.36 1.76
C LEU A 69 -5.83 2.48 2.16
N VAL A 70 -5.98 1.64 3.19
CA VAL A 70 -4.94 0.70 3.60
C VAL A 70 -4.70 -0.36 2.53
N ASP A 71 -5.74 -0.88 1.90
CA ASP A 71 -5.61 -1.85 0.81
C ASP A 71 -4.87 -1.25 -0.39
N ASP A 72 -5.15 0.01 -0.75
CA ASP A 72 -4.44 0.73 -1.80
C ASP A 72 -2.95 0.92 -1.48
N LEU A 73 -2.62 1.25 -0.23
CA LEU A 73 -1.23 1.34 0.24
C LEU A 73 -0.51 -0.02 0.14
N LEU A 74 -1.18 -1.11 0.54
CA LEU A 74 -0.63 -2.47 0.48
C LEU A 74 -0.46 -2.94 -0.96
N LEU A 75 -1.39 -2.61 -1.85
CA LEU A 75 -1.30 -2.91 -3.28
C LEU A 75 -0.09 -2.22 -3.89
N LEU A 76 0.11 -0.93 -3.62
CA LEU A 76 1.28 -0.18 -4.09
C LEU A 76 2.59 -0.83 -3.60
N SER A 77 2.65 -1.19 -2.31
CA SER A 77 3.83 -1.85 -1.73
C SER A 77 4.16 -3.20 -2.39
N ARG A 78 3.14 -3.97 -2.81
CA ARG A 78 3.34 -5.24 -3.52
C ARG A 78 3.84 -5.04 -4.94
N LEU A 79 3.24 -4.10 -5.67
CA LEU A 79 3.66 -3.77 -7.04
C LEU A 79 5.13 -3.33 -7.07
N GLU A 80 5.61 -2.58 -6.08
CA GLU A 80 7.03 -2.21 -5.98
C GLU A 80 7.95 -3.42 -5.74
N SER A 81 7.49 -4.43 -4.99
CA SER A 81 8.27 -5.63 -4.70
C SER A 81 8.47 -6.51 -5.93
N ASP A 82 7.46 -6.59 -6.80
CA ASP A 82 7.53 -7.36 -8.05
C ASP A 82 8.34 -6.66 -9.15
N ILE A 83 8.54 -5.34 -9.05
CA ILE A 83 9.32 -4.54 -10.02
C ILE A 83 10.81 -4.55 -9.66
N ALA A 84 11.19 -4.96 -8.45
CA ALA A 84 12.60 -5.03 -8.06
C ALA A 84 13.31 -6.19 -8.81
N PRO A 85 14.28 -5.90 -9.71
CA PRO A 85 15.07 -6.97 -10.31
C PRO A 85 15.92 -7.61 -9.21
N GLU A 86 15.74 -8.92 -9.01
CA GLU A 86 16.60 -9.77 -8.18
C GLU A 86 18.09 -9.43 -8.44
N PRO A 87 18.85 -8.99 -7.42
CA PRO A 87 20.27 -8.72 -7.58
C PRO A 87 21.02 -10.04 -7.74
N GLY A 88 21.20 -10.46 -9.00
CA GLY A 88 22.29 -11.34 -9.42
C GLY A 88 22.19 -12.80 -9.01
N THR A 89 21.20 -13.54 -9.52
CA THR A 89 21.36 -14.98 -9.68
C THR A 89 22.18 -15.28 -10.93
N PRO A 90 23.49 -15.63 -10.85
CA PRO A 90 24.16 -16.23 -11.97
C PRO A 90 23.49 -17.58 -12.25
N SER A 91 22.73 -17.64 -13.34
CA SER A 91 22.24 -18.89 -13.92
C SER A 91 23.45 -19.77 -14.27
N SER A 92 23.85 -20.62 -13.33
CA SER A 92 24.79 -21.70 -13.57
C SER A 92 23.98 -22.85 -14.16
N THR A 93 23.82 -22.87 -15.48
CA THR A 93 23.37 -24.07 -16.18
C THR A 93 24.46 -25.15 -16.08
N PRO A 94 24.20 -26.33 -15.47
CA PRO A 94 25.10 -27.46 -15.61
C PRO A 94 24.76 -28.18 -16.92
N GLY A 95 25.56 -27.95 -17.97
CA GLY A 95 25.30 -28.45 -19.31
C GLY A 95 26.53 -29.10 -19.95
N ASN A 96 26.74 -30.36 -19.59
CA ASN A 96 27.63 -31.36 -20.20
C ASN A 96 27.77 -31.26 -21.74
N VAL A 97 29.01 -31.27 -22.25
CA VAL A 97 29.30 -31.88 -23.56
C VAL A 97 30.51 -32.80 -23.43
N SER A 98 30.20 -34.04 -23.10
CA SER A 98 30.94 -35.21 -23.55
C SER A 98 31.09 -35.17 -25.06
N LYS A 99 32.34 -35.14 -25.53
CA LYS A 99 32.73 -35.93 -26.70
C LYS A 99 34.25 -36.14 -26.73
N ASP A 100 34.64 -37.33 -26.30
CA ASP A 100 35.75 -38.08 -26.91
C ASP A 100 35.41 -38.27 -28.39
N PRO A 101 36.31 -37.93 -29.33
CA PRO A 101 36.95 -39.00 -30.08
C PRO A 101 38.41 -38.71 -30.44
N ARG A 102 39.25 -39.75 -30.28
CA ARG A 102 40.49 -40.06 -31.01
C ARG A 102 40.67 -39.29 -32.34
N GLU A 103 41.83 -38.66 -32.53
CA GLU A 103 42.76 -38.63 -33.70
C GLU A 103 44.00 -37.82 -33.24
N GLY A 104 45.28 -38.19 -33.41
CA GLY A 104 45.95 -39.27 -34.10
C GLY A 104 47.38 -39.47 -33.55
#